data_AF-A0A814FPF5-F1
#
_entry.id   AF-A0A814FPF5-F1
#
_cell.length_a   1.000
_cell.length_b   1.000
_cell.length_c   1.000
_cell.angle_alpha   90.00
_cell.angle_beta   90.00
_cell.angle_gamma   90.00
#
_symmetry.space_group_name_H-M   'P 1'
#
loop_
_entity.id
_entity.type
_entity.pdbx_description
1 polymer ?
#
loop_
_entity_poly.entity_id
_entity_poly.type
_entity_poly.pdbx_seq_one_letter_code
_entity_poly.pdbx_strand_id
1 'polypeptide(L)'
;MGLFIRFCVSLFLCILFFDKSRSQFEWISYDKIDEIMDRVNSVSAGNCFQKQPSELVLPEEAVYQKPSIEMLKKDIIMRNRTQLLHVRNIAHRNALLYSYLFQRLFDFEEPGLTYILLHNAADVTGGRSMINGSGIYFDQDKYYPHWYKNFFNKTIPLFGPYAWRADDFYDAFNWKNEWTNHTIQEEDIGAGRNHQYTSRYNRGNEWYSKWLPDQTRNDQGRGKPVHTVQLLLAERMYKLRDVAQNIEFYGPPHPEDPSGPTLWTRPYFDCGRSNKWIISACEPIFGRGFRLGKYKCRCRPGYEYPFIDQNDFFNGDAMDTQWEILMSNNSRMSRFDQLKCRIAIASSIKPLNFILLLLTVSFAMLINR
;
A
#
# COMPACT_ATOMS: atom_id res chain seq x y z
N MET A 1 66.61 14.12 -53.16
CA MET A 1 65.24 14.49 -53.59
C MET A 1 64.28 13.30 -53.74
N GLY A 2 64.69 12.17 -54.34
CA GLY A 2 63.78 11.04 -54.58
C GLY A 2 63.23 10.29 -53.35
N LEU A 3 63.95 10.25 -52.23
CA LEU A 3 63.46 9.59 -51.00
C LEU A 3 62.35 10.39 -50.29
N PHE A 4 62.44 11.72 -50.31
CA PHE A 4 61.48 12.61 -49.67
C PHE A 4 60.12 12.56 -50.39
N ILE A 5 60.14 12.49 -51.72
CA ILE A 5 58.94 12.37 -52.55
C ILE A 5 58.24 11.02 -52.29
N ARG A 6 58.98 9.91 -52.17
CA ARG A 6 58.40 8.59 -51.86
C ARG A 6 57.77 8.55 -50.48
N PHE A 7 58.38 9.22 -49.49
CA PHE A 7 57.83 9.31 -48.14
C PHE A 7 56.55 10.15 -48.12
N CYS A 8 56.52 11.29 -48.80
CA CYS A 8 55.33 12.13 -48.92
C CYS A 8 54.19 11.44 -49.69
N VAL A 9 54.50 10.69 -50.76
CA VAL A 9 53.49 9.93 -51.53
C VAL A 9 52.92 8.78 -50.69
N SER A 10 53.75 8.07 -49.93
CA SER A 10 53.28 7.02 -49.01
C SER A 10 52.42 7.59 -47.88
N LEU A 11 52.79 8.75 -47.34
CA LEU A 11 52.00 9.44 -46.30
C LEU A 11 50.66 9.92 -46.86
N PHE A 12 50.66 10.47 -48.08
CA PHE A 12 49.45 10.95 -48.75
C PHE A 12 48.51 9.80 -49.13
N LEU A 13 49.05 8.65 -49.58
CA LEU A 13 48.28 7.43 -49.80
C LEU A 13 47.70 6.89 -48.49
N CYS A 14 48.46 6.86 -47.40
CA CYS A 14 47.92 6.48 -46.08
C CYS A 14 46.77 7.40 -45.67
N ILE A 15 46.90 8.71 -45.80
CA ILE A 15 45.84 9.68 -45.45
C ILE A 15 44.58 9.46 -46.30
N LEU A 16 44.73 9.15 -47.60
CA LEU A 16 43.60 8.83 -48.49
C LEU A 16 42.93 7.48 -48.17
N PHE A 17 43.66 6.51 -47.61
CA PHE A 17 43.08 5.23 -47.15
C PHE A 17 42.51 5.29 -45.72
N PHE A 18 42.87 6.31 -44.93
CA PHE A 18 42.28 6.57 -43.61
C PHE A 18 40.94 7.34 -43.69
N ASP A 19 40.65 7.99 -44.83
CA ASP A 19 39.36 8.64 -45.05
C ASP A 19 38.32 7.60 -45.52
N LYS A 20 37.39 7.30 -44.60
CA LYS A 20 36.17 6.47 -44.75
C LYS A 20 36.28 5.01 -44.35
N SER A 21 36.70 4.74 -43.13
CA SER A 21 35.98 3.75 -42.32
C SER A 21 34.68 4.39 -41.79
N ARG A 22 33.71 4.64 -42.68
CA ARG A 22 32.37 5.03 -42.23
C ARG A 22 31.79 3.85 -41.45
N SER A 23 31.60 4.03 -40.15
CA SER A 23 30.86 3.08 -39.32
C SER A 23 29.51 2.83 -39.98
N GLN A 24 29.11 1.56 -40.12
CA GLN A 24 27.83 1.15 -40.72
C GLN A 24 26.58 1.76 -40.03
N PHE A 25 26.77 2.44 -38.90
CA PHE A 25 25.73 3.09 -38.09
C PHE A 25 25.77 4.62 -38.13
N GLU A 26 26.63 5.24 -38.96
CA GLU A 26 26.77 6.71 -39.03
C GLU A 26 25.48 7.45 -39.51
N TRP A 27 24.50 6.71 -40.06
CA TRP A 27 23.20 7.24 -40.49
C TRP A 27 22.17 7.39 -39.36
N ILE A 28 22.42 6.82 -38.19
CA ILE A 28 21.52 6.95 -37.03
C ILE A 28 21.87 8.25 -36.32
N SER A 29 21.05 9.29 -36.55
CA SER A 29 21.14 10.55 -35.82
C SER A 29 20.62 10.38 -34.41
N TYR A 30 21.23 11.08 -33.46
CA TYR A 30 20.77 11.14 -32.07
C TYR A 30 19.27 11.45 -32.01
N ASP A 31 18.50 10.56 -31.38
CA ASP A 31 17.05 10.69 -31.26
C ASP A 31 16.58 10.67 -29.79
N LYS A 32 15.25 10.69 -29.59
CA LYS A 32 14.66 10.64 -28.25
C LYS A 32 14.87 9.29 -27.55
N ILE A 33 15.07 8.21 -28.30
CA ILE A 33 15.36 6.88 -27.74
C ILE A 33 16.78 6.89 -27.18
N ASP A 34 17.74 7.48 -27.89
CA ASP A 34 19.10 7.67 -27.40
C ASP A 34 19.11 8.49 -26.10
N GLU A 35 18.34 9.59 -26.03
CA GLU A 35 18.20 10.38 -24.79
C GLU A 35 17.66 9.54 -23.62
N ILE A 36 16.65 8.70 -23.87
CA ILE A 36 16.10 7.81 -22.85
C ILE A 36 17.12 6.74 -22.45
N MET A 37 17.83 6.15 -23.41
CA MET A 37 18.84 5.12 -23.16
C MET A 37 20.02 5.69 -22.38
N ASP A 38 20.48 6.89 -22.70
CA ASP A 38 21.51 7.61 -21.95
C ASP A 38 21.06 7.83 -20.50
N ARG A 39 19.83 8.27 -20.27
CA ARG A 39 19.28 8.42 -18.92
C ARG A 39 19.21 7.08 -18.19
N VAL A 40 18.67 6.05 -18.84
CA VAL A 40 18.53 4.70 -18.26
C VAL A 40 19.88 4.13 -17.86
N ASN A 41 20.90 4.29 -18.69
CA ASN A 41 22.25 3.78 -18.44
C ASN A 41 23.05 4.64 -17.45
N SER A 42 22.75 5.93 -17.34
CA SER A 42 23.43 6.85 -16.42
C SER A 42 23.11 6.60 -14.94
N VAL A 43 21.96 5.97 -14.67
CA VAL A 43 21.44 5.72 -13.32
C VAL A 43 21.70 4.26 -12.93
N SER A 44 22.42 4.08 -11.83
CA SER A 44 22.70 2.78 -11.22
C SER A 44 22.38 2.81 -9.72
N ALA A 45 22.33 1.64 -9.09
CA ALA A 45 22.08 1.50 -7.65
C ALA A 45 23.06 2.34 -6.78
N GLY A 46 24.32 2.45 -7.20
CA GLY A 46 25.34 3.22 -6.47
C GLY A 46 25.23 4.74 -6.68
N ASN A 47 24.70 5.19 -7.82
CA ASN A 47 24.63 6.61 -8.18
C ASN A 47 23.28 7.25 -7.81
N CYS A 48 22.20 6.46 -7.68
CA CYS A 48 20.85 6.99 -7.59
C CYS A 48 20.61 7.95 -6.41
N PHE A 49 21.35 7.81 -5.30
CA PHE A 49 21.23 8.71 -4.16
C PHE A 49 21.82 10.12 -4.40
N GLN A 50 22.74 10.26 -5.35
CA GLN A 50 23.39 11.53 -5.72
C GLN A 50 22.63 12.29 -6.81
N LYS A 51 21.74 11.60 -7.53
CA LYS A 51 20.94 12.15 -8.62
C LYS A 51 19.74 12.95 -8.12
N GLN A 52 19.30 13.91 -8.93
CA GLN A 52 18.07 14.67 -8.63
C GLN A 52 16.82 13.84 -8.93
N PRO A 53 15.69 14.05 -8.21
CA PRO A 53 14.45 13.31 -8.47
C PRO A 53 13.97 13.38 -9.92
N SER A 54 14.18 14.50 -10.62
CA SER A 54 13.82 14.66 -12.03
C SER A 54 14.65 13.79 -12.99
N GLU A 55 15.88 13.42 -12.61
CA GLU A 55 16.76 12.54 -13.40
C GLU A 55 16.40 11.06 -13.20
N LEU A 56 15.70 10.72 -12.11
CA LEU A 56 15.25 9.38 -11.78
C LEU A 56 13.90 9.02 -12.43
N VAL A 57 13.36 9.90 -13.29
CA VAL A 57 12.04 9.75 -13.92
C VAL A 57 12.15 9.92 -15.43
N LEU A 58 11.47 9.07 -16.18
CA LEU A 58 11.34 9.12 -17.63
C LEU A 58 10.06 9.86 -18.05
N PRO A 59 10.01 10.36 -19.30
CA PRO A 59 8.77 10.91 -19.85
C PRO A 59 7.65 9.86 -19.84
N GLU A 60 6.41 10.30 -19.66
CA GLU A 60 5.24 9.42 -19.63
C GLU A 60 5.02 8.67 -20.96
N GLU A 61 5.47 9.28 -22.06
CA GLU A 61 5.42 8.74 -23.42
C GLU A 61 6.40 7.57 -23.65
N ALA A 62 7.36 7.35 -22.74
CA ALA A 62 8.31 6.23 -22.86
C ALA A 62 7.61 4.86 -22.82
N VAL A 63 6.41 4.78 -22.24
CA VAL A 63 5.60 3.56 -22.23
C VAL A 63 4.40 3.74 -23.16
N TYR A 64 4.52 3.14 -24.34
CA TYR A 64 3.42 3.02 -25.29
C TYR A 64 2.39 1.97 -24.87
N GLN A 65 1.12 2.19 -25.22
CA GLN A 65 -0.01 1.27 -25.01
C GLN A 65 -0.21 0.87 -23.54
N LYS A 66 -0.47 1.84 -22.67
CA LYS A 66 -0.86 1.59 -21.27
C LYS A 66 -2.26 0.98 -21.23
N PRO A 67 -2.46 -0.25 -20.70
CA PRO A 67 -3.77 -0.89 -20.70
C PRO A 67 -4.81 -0.09 -19.90
N SER A 68 -5.96 0.16 -20.52
CA SER A 68 -7.17 0.70 -19.89
C SER A 68 -8.35 -0.26 -20.10
N ILE A 69 -9.44 -0.15 -19.31
CA ILE A 69 -10.63 -1.00 -19.52
C ILE A 69 -11.20 -0.80 -20.92
N GLU A 70 -11.27 0.44 -21.41
CA GLU A 70 -11.83 0.73 -22.73
C GLU A 70 -11.00 0.08 -23.84
N MET A 71 -9.67 0.13 -23.69
CA MET A 71 -8.74 -0.52 -24.61
C MET A 71 -8.97 -2.04 -24.63
N LEU A 72 -9.23 -2.68 -23.48
CA LEU A 72 -9.50 -4.12 -23.43
C LEU A 72 -10.77 -4.54 -24.20
N LYS A 73 -11.74 -3.62 -24.36
CA LYS A 73 -12.99 -3.91 -25.07
C LYS A 73 -12.83 -3.82 -26.59
N LYS A 74 -11.87 -3.03 -27.08
CA LYS A 74 -11.80 -2.61 -28.49
C LYS A 74 -10.51 -3.03 -29.20
N ASP A 75 -9.38 -3.00 -28.51
CA ASP A 75 -8.06 -3.04 -29.14
C ASP A 75 -7.29 -4.34 -28.84
N ILE A 76 -6.36 -4.67 -29.73
CA ILE A 76 -5.43 -5.78 -29.56
C ILE A 76 -4.25 -5.33 -28.70
N ILE A 77 -4.03 -6.00 -27.57
CA ILE A 77 -2.88 -5.75 -26.70
C ILE A 77 -1.64 -6.39 -27.31
N MET A 78 -0.56 -5.63 -27.45
CA MET A 78 0.73 -6.17 -27.89
C MET A 78 1.23 -7.25 -26.91
N ARG A 79 1.85 -8.32 -27.45
CA ARG A 79 2.35 -9.44 -26.65
C ARG A 79 3.35 -9.01 -25.55
N ASN A 80 4.15 -7.98 -25.83
CA ASN A 80 5.12 -7.38 -24.90
C ASN A 80 4.46 -6.54 -23.78
N ARG A 81 3.13 -6.33 -23.82
CA ARG A 81 2.38 -5.53 -22.84
C ARG A 81 1.50 -6.36 -21.91
N THR A 82 1.57 -7.68 -22.01
CA THR A 82 0.88 -8.61 -21.10
C THR A 82 1.26 -8.36 -19.63
N GLN A 83 2.52 -8.04 -19.33
CA GLN A 83 2.97 -7.69 -17.98
C GLN A 83 2.23 -6.46 -17.40
N LEU A 84 2.03 -5.40 -18.20
CA LEU A 84 1.28 -4.22 -17.77
C LEU A 84 -0.18 -4.57 -17.49
N LEU A 85 -0.77 -5.48 -18.26
CA LEU A 85 -2.12 -5.95 -18.00
C LEU A 85 -2.22 -6.68 -16.66
N HIS A 86 -1.25 -7.54 -16.32
CA HIS A 86 -1.21 -8.21 -15.03
C HIS A 86 -1.04 -7.24 -13.86
N VAL A 87 -0.14 -6.26 -13.99
CA VAL A 87 0.06 -5.21 -12.98
C VAL A 87 -1.24 -4.42 -12.75
N ARG A 88 -1.92 -4.03 -13.83
CA ARG A 88 -3.22 -3.35 -13.76
C ARG A 88 -4.27 -4.20 -13.03
N ASN A 89 -4.42 -5.46 -13.43
CA ASN A 89 -5.44 -6.34 -12.87
C ASN A 89 -5.23 -6.58 -11.37
N ILE A 90 -3.98 -6.65 -10.93
CA ILE A 90 -3.66 -6.82 -9.50
C ILE A 90 -3.92 -5.55 -8.72
N ALA A 91 -3.55 -4.37 -9.25
CA ALA A 91 -3.89 -3.10 -8.64
C ALA A 91 -5.41 -2.95 -8.47
N HIS A 92 -6.18 -3.27 -9.51
CA HIS A 92 -7.65 -3.22 -9.48
C HIS A 92 -8.27 -4.21 -8.50
N ARG A 93 -7.82 -5.46 -8.53
CA ARG A 93 -8.26 -6.50 -7.60
C ARG A 93 -7.99 -6.08 -6.15
N ASN A 94 -6.80 -5.53 -5.87
CA ASN A 94 -6.43 -5.08 -4.53
C ASN A 94 -7.29 -3.90 -4.08
N ALA A 95 -7.51 -2.92 -4.95
CA ALA A 95 -8.37 -1.79 -4.64
C ALA A 95 -9.79 -2.23 -4.27
N LEU A 96 -10.39 -3.14 -5.06
CA LEU A 96 -11.71 -3.69 -4.75
C LEU A 96 -11.72 -4.50 -3.46
N LEU A 97 -10.74 -5.40 -3.27
CA LEU A 97 -10.66 -6.26 -2.10
C LEU A 97 -10.53 -5.44 -0.82
N TYR A 98 -9.55 -4.53 -0.74
CA TYR A 98 -9.34 -3.74 0.47
C TYR A 98 -10.46 -2.74 0.70
N SER A 99 -11.05 -2.17 -0.34
CA SER A 99 -12.22 -1.28 -0.17
C SER A 99 -13.41 -2.04 0.41
N TYR A 100 -13.63 -3.29 -0.04
CA TYR A 100 -14.64 -4.18 0.52
C TYR A 100 -14.34 -4.54 1.98
N LEU A 101 -13.11 -4.97 2.29
CA LEU A 101 -12.69 -5.39 3.62
C LEU A 101 -12.83 -4.24 4.63
N PHE A 102 -12.29 -3.05 4.31
CA PHE A 102 -12.34 -1.91 5.23
C PHE A 102 -13.75 -1.40 5.48
N GLN A 103 -14.67 -1.51 4.50
CA GLN A 103 -16.05 -1.05 4.70
C GLN A 103 -16.92 -2.05 5.45
N ARG A 104 -16.60 -3.34 5.42
CA ARG A 104 -17.45 -4.39 5.99
C ARG A 104 -16.96 -4.92 7.33
N LEU A 105 -15.65 -5.07 7.50
CA LEU A 105 -15.08 -5.63 8.71
C LEU A 105 -15.15 -4.64 9.87
N PHE A 106 -15.18 -5.17 11.09
CA PHE A 106 -15.03 -4.38 12.31
C PHE A 106 -13.56 -4.06 12.58
N ASP A 107 -13.27 -3.02 13.39
CA ASP A 107 -11.90 -2.53 13.67
C ASP A 107 -10.91 -3.68 13.93
N PHE A 108 -11.23 -4.57 14.86
CA PHE A 108 -10.38 -5.70 15.27
C PHE A 108 -10.32 -6.86 14.25
N GLU A 109 -11.27 -6.92 13.31
CA GLU A 109 -11.29 -7.91 12.23
C GLU A 109 -10.58 -7.39 10.97
N GLU A 110 -10.21 -6.10 10.93
CA GLU A 110 -9.49 -5.53 9.80
C GLU A 110 -8.18 -6.27 9.52
N PRO A 111 -7.70 -6.22 8.27
CA PRO A 111 -6.36 -6.67 7.92
C PRO A 111 -5.29 -6.15 8.88
N GLY A 112 -4.80 -7.04 9.74
CA GLY A 112 -3.66 -6.77 10.60
C GLY A 112 -2.36 -6.61 9.80
N LEU A 113 -1.29 -6.20 10.47
CA LEU A 113 0.03 -6.01 9.84
C LEU A 113 0.46 -7.23 9.02
N THR A 114 0.45 -8.42 9.62
CA THR A 114 0.85 -9.67 8.96
C THR A 114 0.02 -9.98 7.73
N TYR A 115 -1.28 -9.68 7.75
CA TYR A 115 -2.14 -9.91 6.59
C TYR A 115 -1.72 -9.01 5.43
N ILE A 116 -1.52 -7.71 5.70
CA ILE A 116 -1.12 -6.75 4.66
C ILE A 116 0.25 -7.12 4.10
N LEU A 117 1.20 -7.48 4.97
CA LEU A 117 2.55 -7.86 4.57
C LEU A 117 2.54 -9.12 3.67
N LEU A 118 1.93 -10.20 4.16
CA LEU A 118 1.83 -11.45 3.41
C LEU A 118 1.02 -11.29 2.12
N HIS A 119 0.02 -10.40 2.08
CA HIS A 119 -0.72 -10.08 0.86
C HIS A 119 0.19 -9.44 -0.20
N ASN A 120 0.99 -8.43 0.19
CA ASN A 120 1.94 -7.80 -0.74
C ASN A 120 2.99 -8.81 -1.25
N ALA A 121 3.52 -9.65 -0.35
CA ALA A 121 4.44 -10.72 -0.73
C ALA A 121 3.76 -11.75 -1.65
N ALA A 122 2.49 -12.09 -1.40
CA ALA A 122 1.71 -12.99 -2.25
C ALA A 122 1.51 -12.42 -3.67
N ASP A 123 1.33 -11.11 -3.81
CA ASP A 123 1.23 -10.46 -5.12
C ASP A 123 2.53 -10.59 -5.91
N VAL A 124 3.65 -10.31 -5.25
CA VAL A 124 4.96 -10.40 -5.88
C VAL A 124 5.28 -11.84 -6.24
N THR A 125 5.03 -12.81 -5.35
CA THR A 125 5.24 -14.25 -5.63
C THR A 125 4.37 -14.77 -6.77
N GLY A 126 3.09 -14.38 -6.81
CA GLY A 126 2.13 -14.81 -7.83
C GLY A 126 2.50 -14.36 -9.25
N GLY A 127 3.24 -13.26 -9.38
CA GLY A 127 3.67 -12.68 -10.67
C GLY A 127 5.17 -12.77 -10.94
N ARG A 128 5.77 -13.97 -10.84
CA ARG A 128 7.25 -14.14 -10.84
C ARG A 128 8.04 -13.42 -11.94
N SER A 129 7.51 -13.36 -13.16
CA SER A 129 8.17 -12.70 -14.31
C SER A 129 7.51 -11.37 -14.69
N MET A 130 6.48 -10.95 -13.95
CA MET A 130 5.58 -9.86 -14.35
C MET A 130 5.55 -8.71 -13.35
N ILE A 131 5.81 -8.99 -12.08
CA ILE A 131 5.64 -8.04 -10.98
C ILE A 131 6.93 -7.97 -10.19
N ASN A 132 7.45 -6.76 -10.12
CA ASN A 132 8.66 -6.46 -9.37
C ASN A 132 8.36 -6.07 -7.92
N GLY A 133 7.22 -5.44 -7.65
CA GLY A 133 6.80 -5.06 -6.30
C GLY A 133 5.30 -4.76 -6.20
N SER A 134 4.76 -4.85 -4.99
CA SER A 134 3.38 -4.54 -4.62
C SER A 134 3.38 -3.84 -3.27
N GLY A 135 2.47 -2.90 -3.04
CA GLY A 135 2.33 -2.28 -1.75
C GLY A 135 1.02 -1.53 -1.59
N ILE A 136 0.72 -1.26 -0.33
CA ILE A 136 -0.49 -0.55 0.08
C ILE A 136 -0.04 0.64 0.90
N TYR A 137 -0.54 1.81 0.52
CA TYR A 137 -0.13 3.06 1.13
C TYR A 137 -1.33 3.72 1.79
N PHE A 138 -1.15 4.09 3.05
CA PHE A 138 -2.16 4.84 3.78
C PHE A 138 -1.82 6.33 3.77
N ASP A 139 -2.85 7.16 3.78
CA ASP A 139 -2.69 8.59 3.94
C ASP A 139 -2.22 8.94 5.36
N GLN A 140 -1.72 10.16 5.53
CA GLN A 140 -1.14 10.60 6.79
C GLN A 140 -2.15 10.52 7.94
N ASP A 141 -1.73 9.92 9.05
CA ASP A 141 -2.54 9.78 10.26
C ASP A 141 -3.89 9.05 10.03
N LYS A 142 -3.96 8.11 9.08
CA LYS A 142 -5.20 7.35 8.77
C LYS A 142 -5.22 5.89 9.22
N TYR A 143 -4.07 5.27 9.46
CA TYR A 143 -4.02 3.85 9.84
C TYR A 143 -3.97 3.67 11.37
N TYR A 144 -4.84 2.80 11.89
CA TYR A 144 -4.86 2.39 13.29
C TYR A 144 -4.18 1.03 13.45
N PRO A 145 -3.07 0.93 14.20
CA PRO A 145 -2.40 -0.35 14.41
C PRO A 145 -3.09 -1.15 15.51
N HIS A 146 -3.87 -2.15 15.13
CA HIS A 146 -4.50 -3.09 16.08
C HIS A 146 -3.48 -4.03 16.75
N TRP A 147 -2.30 -4.20 16.14
CA TRP A 147 -1.21 -5.06 16.62
C TRP A 147 -0.33 -4.39 17.69
N TYR A 148 -0.35 -3.06 17.79
CA TYR A 148 0.54 -2.33 18.69
C TYR A 148 -0.19 -1.88 19.96
N LYS A 149 -0.21 -2.76 20.98
CA LYS A 149 -1.00 -2.58 22.22
C LYS A 149 -0.82 -1.22 22.93
N ASN A 150 0.40 -0.69 22.95
CA ASN A 150 0.73 0.58 23.61
C ASN A 150 0.30 1.81 22.80
N PHE A 151 -0.21 1.61 21.58
CA PHE A 151 -0.61 2.64 20.63
C PHE A 151 -2.10 2.57 20.32
N PHE A 152 -2.88 2.10 21.29
CA PHE A 152 -4.32 2.08 21.20
C PHE A 152 -4.87 3.51 21.07
N ASN A 153 -5.75 3.75 20.09
CA ASN A 153 -6.34 5.06 19.74
C ASN A 153 -5.44 6.10 19.04
N LYS A 154 -4.19 5.79 18.77
CA LYS A 154 -3.33 6.69 17.99
C LYS A 154 -3.20 6.17 16.57
N THR A 155 -3.12 7.08 15.62
CA THR A 155 -2.83 6.76 14.23
C THR A 155 -1.33 6.82 13.99
N ILE A 156 -0.83 5.91 13.15
CA ILE A 156 0.57 5.97 12.74
C ILE A 156 0.68 7.11 11.72
N PRO A 157 1.70 7.98 11.81
CA PRO A 157 1.84 9.12 10.91
C PRO A 157 1.93 8.69 9.45
N LEU A 158 2.76 7.69 9.16
CA LEU A 158 2.92 7.11 7.83
C LEU A 158 2.97 5.59 7.96
N PHE A 159 2.19 4.90 7.14
CA PHE A 159 2.18 3.45 7.07
C PHE A 159 2.02 3.05 5.61
N GLY A 160 3.03 2.39 5.09
CA GLY A 160 3.13 2.02 3.69
C GLY A 160 3.93 0.74 3.51
N PRO A 161 3.39 -0.44 3.86
CA PRO A 161 4.05 -1.70 3.58
C PRO A 161 4.20 -1.89 2.06
N TYR A 162 5.43 -2.12 1.64
CA TYR A 162 5.81 -2.35 0.25
C TYR A 162 6.76 -3.54 0.16
N ALA A 163 6.36 -4.53 -0.65
CA ALA A 163 7.17 -5.69 -0.96
C ALA A 163 7.76 -5.57 -2.36
N TRP A 164 9.02 -5.97 -2.53
CA TRP A 164 9.68 -6.03 -3.82
C TRP A 164 10.59 -7.25 -3.94
N ARG A 165 10.93 -7.61 -5.18
CA ARG A 165 11.93 -8.63 -5.48
C ARG A 165 13.31 -8.08 -5.20
N ALA A 166 13.92 -8.59 -4.14
CA ALA A 166 15.32 -8.37 -3.82
C ALA A 166 16.15 -9.49 -4.45
N ASP A 167 17.43 -9.20 -4.67
CA ASP A 167 18.39 -10.22 -5.08
C ASP A 167 19.14 -10.75 -3.85
N ASP A 168 19.32 -12.06 -3.78
CA ASP A 168 19.97 -12.76 -2.67
C ASP A 168 21.45 -13.05 -2.95
N PHE A 169 22.07 -12.26 -3.83
CA PHE A 169 23.47 -12.44 -4.26
C PHE A 169 24.46 -12.49 -3.08
N TYR A 170 24.20 -11.74 -2.01
CA TYR A 170 25.07 -11.66 -0.81
C TYR A 170 24.54 -12.47 0.38
N ASP A 171 23.52 -13.31 0.18
CA ASP A 171 22.98 -14.13 1.26
C ASP A 171 23.90 -15.34 1.54
N ALA A 172 24.10 -15.66 2.81
CA ALA A 172 24.94 -16.79 3.25
C ALA A 172 24.44 -18.13 2.71
N PHE A 173 23.15 -18.22 2.37
CA PHE A 173 22.52 -19.42 1.80
C PHE A 173 22.70 -19.53 0.27
N ASN A 174 23.00 -18.43 -0.43
CA ASN A 174 23.28 -18.42 -1.87
C ASN A 174 24.79 -18.65 -2.13
N TRP A 175 25.25 -19.87 -1.90
CA TRP A 175 26.67 -20.23 -2.02
C TRP A 175 27.27 -20.03 -3.42
N LYS A 176 26.45 -19.92 -4.46
CA LYS A 176 26.90 -19.65 -5.83
C LYS A 176 27.05 -18.18 -6.14
N ASN A 177 26.54 -17.28 -5.28
CA ASN A 177 26.39 -15.86 -5.55
C ASN A 177 25.79 -15.65 -6.95
N GLU A 178 24.75 -16.40 -7.29
CA GLU A 178 24.05 -16.26 -8.56
C GLU A 178 22.79 -15.40 -8.38
N TRP A 179 22.40 -14.67 -9.42
CA TRP A 179 21.24 -13.78 -9.36
C TRP A 179 19.97 -14.63 -9.45
N THR A 180 19.29 -14.88 -8.34
CA THR A 180 18.16 -15.82 -8.34
C THR A 180 16.79 -15.13 -8.46
N ASN A 181 16.69 -13.85 -8.05
CA ASN A 181 15.42 -13.13 -7.89
C ASN A 181 14.33 -13.95 -7.11
N HIS A 182 14.74 -14.88 -6.24
CA HIS A 182 13.83 -15.69 -5.44
C HIS A 182 13.38 -15.01 -4.14
N THR A 183 14.16 -14.04 -3.68
CA THR A 183 13.93 -13.38 -2.41
C THR A 183 12.99 -12.19 -2.56
N ILE A 184 12.09 -12.07 -1.60
CA ILE A 184 11.18 -10.94 -1.49
C ILE A 184 11.52 -10.24 -0.19
N GLN A 185 11.79 -8.95 -0.30
CA GLN A 185 12.01 -8.08 0.83
C GLN A 185 10.78 -7.21 0.98
N GLU A 186 10.40 -6.97 2.23
CA GLU A 186 9.26 -6.14 2.55
C GLU A 186 9.62 -5.17 3.66
N GLU A 187 9.29 -3.90 3.43
CA GLU A 187 9.56 -2.82 4.37
C GLU A 187 8.38 -1.86 4.40
N ASP A 188 8.16 -1.27 5.58
CA ASP A 188 7.27 -0.12 5.71
C ASP A 188 8.00 1.14 5.23
N ILE A 189 7.62 1.65 4.06
CA ILE A 189 8.23 2.84 3.48
C ILE A 189 7.77 4.14 4.15
N GLY A 190 6.88 4.06 5.15
CA GLY A 190 6.54 5.15 6.05
C GLY A 190 7.37 5.15 7.34
N ALA A 191 8.11 4.07 7.61
CA ALA A 191 8.94 3.95 8.80
C ALA A 191 10.36 4.47 8.54
N GLY A 192 10.82 5.41 9.38
CA GLY A 192 12.18 5.92 9.37
C GLY A 192 12.32 7.41 9.02
N ARG A 193 13.51 7.97 9.23
CA ARG A 193 13.76 9.43 9.12
C ARG A 193 13.72 9.98 7.69
N ASN A 194 14.00 9.15 6.68
CA ASN A 194 14.12 9.56 5.28
C ASN A 194 13.06 8.91 4.38
N HIS A 195 11.97 8.43 4.96
CA HIS A 195 10.99 7.55 4.31
C HIS A 195 9.62 8.24 4.33
N GLN A 196 9.55 9.41 3.69
CA GLN A 196 8.33 10.22 3.61
C GLN A 196 7.76 10.20 2.20
N TYR A 197 6.90 9.22 1.91
CA TYR A 197 6.29 9.08 0.59
C TYR A 197 5.25 10.14 0.23
N THR A 198 4.82 10.95 1.21
CA THR A 198 3.91 12.09 0.99
C THR A 198 4.61 13.33 0.46
N SER A 199 5.94 13.40 0.58
CA SER A 199 6.72 14.54 0.11
C SER A 199 6.92 14.47 -1.40
N ARG A 200 6.74 15.60 -2.08
CA ARG A 200 7.10 15.81 -3.50
C ARG A 200 8.61 15.68 -3.78
N TYR A 201 9.44 15.75 -2.75
CA TYR A 201 10.89 15.52 -2.84
C TYR A 201 11.27 14.07 -2.58
N ASN A 202 10.30 13.20 -2.29
CA ASN A 202 10.57 11.78 -2.20
C ASN A 202 11.14 11.29 -3.53
N ARG A 203 12.22 10.50 -3.48
CA ARG A 203 12.81 9.89 -4.68
C ARG A 203 11.93 8.79 -5.29
N GLY A 204 10.83 8.46 -4.61
CA GLY A 204 9.77 7.64 -5.13
C GLY A 204 8.89 8.39 -6.13
N ASN A 205 7.78 7.75 -6.45
CA ASN A 205 6.95 8.10 -7.58
C ASN A 205 5.75 8.97 -7.19
N GLU A 206 5.23 9.75 -8.13
CA GLU A 206 4.17 10.76 -7.97
C GLU A 206 2.77 10.15 -7.77
N TRP A 207 2.66 8.85 -7.47
CA TRP A 207 1.38 8.19 -7.25
C TRP A 207 0.60 8.81 -6.09
N TYR A 208 1.29 9.30 -5.06
CA TYR A 208 0.65 9.93 -3.91
C TYR A 208 -0.16 11.11 -4.39
N SER A 209 0.47 12.12 -5.01
CA SER A 209 -0.20 13.31 -5.58
C SER A 209 -1.31 13.04 -6.60
N LYS A 210 -1.36 11.84 -7.21
CA LYS A 210 -2.42 11.47 -8.16
C LYS A 210 -3.74 11.11 -7.47
N TRP A 211 -3.68 10.55 -6.26
CA TRP A 211 -4.86 10.08 -5.52
C TRP A 211 -5.01 10.72 -4.13
N LEU A 212 -3.93 11.20 -3.53
CA LEU A 212 -3.81 11.68 -2.16
C LEU A 212 -2.91 12.94 -2.08
N PRO A 213 -3.14 13.84 -1.13
CA PRO A 213 -4.24 13.86 -0.18
C PRO A 213 -5.51 14.40 -0.86
N ASP A 214 -6.65 13.75 -0.61
CA ASP A 214 -7.96 14.31 -0.96
C ASP A 214 -8.26 15.50 -0.03
N GLN A 215 -7.81 16.68 -0.44
CA GLN A 215 -8.02 17.94 0.28
C GLN A 215 -9.41 18.54 0.00
N THR A 216 -10.13 17.98 -0.97
CA THR A 216 -11.42 18.49 -1.39
C THR A 216 -12.53 17.90 -0.56
N ARG A 217 -13.15 18.73 0.28
CA ARG A 217 -14.42 18.40 0.99
C ARG A 217 -15.55 17.93 0.05
N ASN A 218 -15.40 18.18 -1.25
CA ASN A 218 -16.36 17.87 -2.32
C ASN A 218 -16.39 16.39 -2.73
N ASP A 219 -15.37 15.60 -2.41
CA ASP A 219 -15.40 14.14 -2.58
C ASP A 219 -16.45 13.48 -1.68
N GLN A 220 -16.94 14.19 -0.67
CA GLN A 220 -18.05 13.74 0.18
C GLN A 220 -19.43 14.00 -0.47
N GLY A 221 -19.52 14.88 -1.48
CA GLY A 221 -20.78 15.45 -1.96
C GLY A 221 -21.17 15.10 -3.41
N ARG A 222 -20.25 14.65 -4.26
CA ARG A 222 -20.58 14.08 -5.59
C ARG A 222 -20.34 12.58 -5.55
N GLY A 223 -21.37 11.82 -5.92
CA GLY A 223 -21.50 10.38 -5.68
C GLY A 223 -20.23 9.60 -6.02
N LYS A 224 -19.49 9.20 -4.99
CA LYS A 224 -18.45 8.18 -5.13
C LYS A 224 -19.09 6.93 -5.73
N PRO A 225 -18.47 6.28 -6.71
CA PRO A 225 -19.06 5.13 -7.37
C PRO A 225 -19.29 4.02 -6.36
N VAL A 226 -20.55 3.61 -6.27
CA VAL A 226 -20.96 2.43 -5.52
C VAL A 226 -20.85 1.26 -6.47
N HIS A 227 -20.00 0.31 -6.12
CA HIS A 227 -19.87 -0.96 -6.81
C HIS A 227 -20.86 -1.93 -6.20
N THR A 228 -21.73 -2.48 -7.03
CA THR A 228 -22.59 -3.60 -6.66
C THR A 228 -21.98 -4.86 -7.21
N VAL A 229 -21.45 -5.71 -6.32
CA VAL A 229 -20.87 -7.00 -6.68
C VAL A 229 -21.77 -8.13 -6.23
N GLN A 230 -21.91 -9.14 -7.08
CA GLN A 230 -22.55 -10.40 -6.72
C GLN A 230 -21.52 -11.33 -6.11
N LEU A 231 -21.62 -11.55 -4.80
CA LEU A 231 -20.69 -12.41 -4.06
C LEU A 231 -21.40 -13.61 -3.47
N LEU A 232 -20.78 -14.77 -3.62
CA LEU A 232 -21.14 -16.00 -2.92
C LEU A 232 -20.38 -16.02 -1.59
N LEU A 233 -21.09 -15.70 -0.50
CA LEU A 233 -20.52 -15.75 0.84
C LEU A 233 -20.44 -17.20 1.31
N ALA A 234 -19.35 -17.55 2.00
CA ALA A 234 -19.24 -18.83 2.68
C ALA A 234 -20.11 -18.83 3.95
N GLU A 235 -20.92 -19.86 4.15
CA GLU A 235 -21.64 -20.09 5.41
C GLU A 235 -20.73 -20.72 6.47
N ARG A 236 -19.83 -21.61 6.00
CA ARG A 236 -18.82 -22.31 6.81
C ARG A 236 -17.58 -22.53 5.96
N MET A 237 -16.47 -22.89 6.61
CA MET A 237 -15.25 -23.30 5.91
C MET A 237 -15.59 -24.42 4.90
N TYR A 238 -15.25 -24.20 3.62
CA TYR A 238 -15.56 -25.08 2.48
C TYR A 238 -17.05 -25.25 2.07
N LYS A 239 -17.98 -24.48 2.65
CA LYS A 239 -19.38 -24.45 2.20
C LYS A 239 -19.80 -23.04 1.78
N LEU A 240 -19.97 -22.86 0.48
CA LEU A 240 -20.55 -21.64 -0.10
C LEU A 240 -22.08 -21.64 0.07
N ARG A 241 -22.65 -20.45 0.18
CA ARG A 241 -24.10 -20.25 0.11
C ARG A 241 -24.57 -20.48 -1.33
N ASP A 242 -25.74 -21.08 -1.48
CA ASP A 242 -26.33 -21.36 -2.80
C ASP A 242 -26.84 -20.10 -3.52
N VAL A 243 -27.09 -19.02 -2.77
CA VAL A 243 -27.63 -17.75 -3.29
C VAL A 243 -26.57 -16.65 -3.19
N ALA A 244 -26.23 -16.08 -4.35
CA ALA A 244 -25.38 -14.89 -4.43
C ALA A 244 -26.09 -13.68 -3.82
N GLN A 245 -25.36 -12.91 -3.01
CA GLN A 245 -25.86 -11.66 -2.46
C GLN A 245 -25.29 -10.48 -3.25
N ASN A 246 -26.15 -9.53 -3.58
CA ASN A 246 -25.73 -8.22 -4.05
C ASN A 246 -25.16 -7.45 -2.86
N ILE A 247 -23.88 -7.15 -2.89
CA ILE A 247 -23.23 -6.32 -1.88
C ILE A 247 -22.81 -5.02 -2.54
N GLU A 248 -23.24 -3.93 -1.91
CA GLU A 248 -22.90 -2.58 -2.32
C GLU A 248 -21.78 -2.05 -1.43
N PHE A 249 -20.71 -1.58 -2.06
CA PHE A 249 -19.59 -0.94 -1.37
C PHE A 249 -18.96 0.10 -2.28
N TYR A 250 -18.18 0.99 -1.69
CA TYR A 250 -17.53 2.06 -2.45
C TYR A 250 -16.18 1.55 -2.92
N GLY A 251 -15.85 1.78 -4.17
CA GLY A 251 -14.65 1.22 -4.79
C GLY A 251 -13.92 2.23 -5.65
N PRO A 252 -12.85 1.81 -6.33
CA PRO A 252 -12.11 2.65 -7.28
C PRO A 252 -13.07 3.27 -8.32
N PRO A 253 -12.69 4.39 -8.96
CA PRO A 253 -13.52 5.03 -9.98
C PRO A 253 -14.02 4.07 -11.07
N HIS A 254 -15.20 4.33 -11.62
CA HIS A 254 -15.71 3.50 -12.70
C HIS A 254 -14.83 3.68 -13.95
N PRO A 255 -14.69 2.66 -14.82
CA PRO A 255 -14.01 2.76 -16.11
C PRO A 255 -14.40 3.96 -16.98
N GLU A 256 -15.63 4.45 -16.83
CA GLU A 256 -16.20 5.56 -17.61
C GLU A 256 -15.93 6.93 -16.99
N ASP A 257 -15.43 6.98 -15.75
CA ASP A 257 -15.05 8.24 -15.12
C ASP A 257 -13.82 8.83 -15.81
N PRO A 258 -13.71 10.17 -15.96
CA PRO A 258 -12.58 10.81 -16.66
C PRO A 258 -11.20 10.44 -16.13
N SER A 259 -11.10 10.16 -14.82
CA SER A 259 -9.87 9.73 -14.18
C SER A 259 -9.54 8.25 -14.41
N GLY A 260 -10.55 7.43 -14.74
CA GLY A 260 -10.47 5.98 -14.78
C GLY A 260 -10.12 5.34 -13.42
N PRO A 261 -10.30 4.02 -13.25
CA PRO A 261 -9.91 3.32 -12.02
C PRO A 261 -8.41 3.27 -11.82
N THR A 262 -7.66 3.08 -12.92
CA THR A 262 -6.21 2.86 -12.89
C THR A 262 -5.47 4.08 -13.40
N LEU A 263 -4.67 4.70 -12.52
CA LEU A 263 -3.69 5.69 -12.93
C LEU A 263 -2.31 5.05 -13.07
N TRP A 264 -1.69 5.26 -14.22
CA TRP A 264 -0.33 4.85 -14.48
C TRP A 264 0.64 5.92 -14.04
N THR A 265 1.74 5.52 -13.47
CA THR A 265 2.79 6.45 -13.09
C THR A 265 3.79 6.69 -14.21
N ARG A 266 4.58 7.75 -14.10
CA ARG A 266 5.76 7.89 -14.97
C ARG A 266 6.75 6.77 -14.65
N PRO A 267 7.48 6.23 -15.64
CA PRO A 267 8.52 5.24 -15.35
C PRO A 267 9.62 5.91 -14.53
N TYR A 268 10.06 5.25 -13.47
CA TYR A 268 11.03 5.81 -12.53
C TYR A 268 12.01 4.74 -12.06
N PHE A 269 13.17 5.17 -11.57
CA PHE A 269 14.17 4.29 -10.99
C PHE A 269 13.93 4.12 -9.48
N ASP A 270 13.65 2.89 -9.05
CA ASP A 270 13.34 2.56 -7.65
C ASP A 270 14.62 2.43 -6.80
N CYS A 271 15.20 3.58 -6.46
CA CYS A 271 16.46 3.73 -5.74
C CYS A 271 16.38 3.20 -4.30
N GLY A 272 17.33 2.33 -3.92
CA GLY A 272 17.44 1.79 -2.56
C GLY A 272 16.52 0.61 -2.26
N ARG A 273 15.73 0.14 -3.24
CA ARG A 273 14.86 -1.02 -3.12
C ARG A 273 15.17 -2.03 -4.22
N SER A 274 14.37 -2.06 -5.29
CA SER A 274 14.59 -2.99 -6.39
C SER A 274 15.70 -2.56 -7.34
N ASN A 275 16.15 -1.29 -7.27
CA ASN A 275 17.23 -0.72 -8.08
C ASN A 275 17.05 -0.93 -9.59
N LYS A 276 15.79 -0.90 -10.04
CA LYS A 276 15.39 -1.11 -11.43
C LYS A 276 14.47 0.03 -11.89
N TRP A 277 14.47 0.26 -13.20
CA TRP A 277 13.47 1.11 -13.84
C TRP A 277 12.14 0.39 -13.88
N ILE A 278 11.11 0.98 -13.27
CA ILE A 278 9.78 0.39 -13.15
C ILE A 278 8.69 1.38 -13.50
N ILE A 279 7.53 0.84 -13.87
CA ILE A 279 6.27 1.56 -14.01
C ILE A 279 5.25 0.95 -13.05
N SER A 280 4.44 1.78 -12.43
CA SER A 280 3.45 1.36 -11.43
C SER A 280 2.04 1.71 -11.91
N ALA A 281 1.09 0.83 -11.59
CA ALA A 281 -0.33 1.11 -11.67
C ALA A 281 -0.84 1.40 -10.25
N CYS A 282 -1.64 2.45 -10.09
CA CYS A 282 -2.13 2.89 -8.80
C CYS A 282 -3.64 3.10 -8.87
N GLU A 283 -4.34 2.54 -7.89
CA GLU A 283 -5.79 2.67 -7.72
C GLU A 283 -6.10 3.08 -6.27
N PRO A 284 -7.14 3.88 -6.03
CA PRO A 284 -7.48 4.33 -4.70
C PRO A 284 -8.22 3.23 -3.92
N ILE A 285 -7.87 3.08 -2.65
CA ILE A 285 -8.57 2.19 -1.71
C ILE A 285 -9.52 3.05 -0.87
N PHE A 286 -10.80 2.68 -0.85
CA PHE A 286 -11.81 3.38 -0.07
C PHE A 286 -11.97 2.75 1.30
N GLY A 287 -11.56 3.49 2.33
CA GLY A 287 -11.79 3.14 3.72
C GLY A 287 -13.22 3.41 4.18
N ARG A 288 -13.40 3.49 5.50
CA ARG A 288 -14.71 3.60 6.17
C ARG A 288 -15.45 4.92 5.99
N GLY A 289 -14.76 5.99 5.57
CA GLY A 289 -15.34 7.33 5.43
C GLY A 289 -15.99 7.83 6.74
N PHE A 290 -16.85 8.85 6.62
CA PHE A 290 -17.71 9.34 7.72
C PHE A 290 -19.15 8.88 7.48
N ARG A 291 -19.43 7.58 7.65
CA ARG A 291 -20.80 7.06 7.56
C ARG A 291 -21.39 6.81 8.94
N LEU A 292 -22.72 6.84 8.99
CA LEU A 292 -23.47 6.16 10.04
C LEU A 292 -22.97 4.72 10.15
N GLY A 293 -22.76 4.27 11.38
CA GLY A 293 -22.21 2.98 11.74
C GLY A 293 -20.68 2.99 11.86
N LYS A 294 -20.00 3.87 11.15
CA LYS A 294 -18.54 3.86 11.04
C LYS A 294 -17.87 4.82 12.03
N TYR A 295 -18.23 4.68 13.31
CA TYR A 295 -17.65 5.39 14.43
C TYR A 295 -17.42 4.47 15.64
N LYS A 296 -16.54 4.89 16.56
CA LYS A 296 -16.31 4.20 17.84
C LYS A 296 -16.80 5.05 18.99
N CYS A 297 -17.67 4.48 19.81
CA CYS A 297 -18.21 5.12 21.00
C CYS A 297 -17.49 4.63 22.24
N ARG A 298 -16.59 5.47 22.78
CA ARG A 298 -15.93 5.18 24.06
C ARG A 298 -16.73 5.69 25.23
N CYS A 299 -16.66 4.94 26.32
CA CYS A 299 -17.23 5.38 27.59
C CYS A 299 -16.48 6.61 28.14
N ARG A 300 -17.24 7.49 28.82
CA ARG A 300 -16.67 8.63 29.53
C ARG A 300 -15.84 8.14 30.73
N PRO A 301 -14.82 8.90 31.18
CA PRO A 301 -14.12 8.58 32.41
C PRO A 301 -15.09 8.33 33.58
N GLY A 302 -14.84 7.28 34.37
CA GLY A 302 -15.75 6.82 35.44
C GLY A 302 -16.82 5.82 34.99
N TYR A 303 -16.92 5.56 33.69
CA TYR A 303 -17.76 4.52 33.11
C TYR A 303 -16.91 3.52 32.34
N GLU A 304 -17.33 2.26 32.33
CA GLU A 304 -16.68 1.17 31.63
C GLU A 304 -17.63 0.46 30.66
N TYR A 305 -17.02 -0.14 29.65
CA TYR A 305 -17.72 -1.01 28.71
C TYR A 305 -18.19 -2.28 29.44
N PRO A 306 -19.49 -2.62 29.37
CA PRO A 306 -20.09 -3.62 30.24
C PRO A 306 -19.84 -5.07 29.80
N PHE A 307 -19.52 -5.31 28.53
CA PHE A 307 -19.38 -6.66 27.98
C PHE A 307 -17.95 -7.19 28.15
N ILE A 308 -17.84 -8.50 28.38
CA ILE A 308 -16.54 -9.19 28.52
C ILE A 308 -16.13 -9.66 27.12
N ASP A 309 -15.69 -8.73 26.28
CA ASP A 309 -15.09 -9.00 24.98
C ASP A 309 -13.66 -8.40 24.92
N GLN A 310 -13.03 -8.45 23.75
CA GLN A 310 -11.71 -7.84 23.54
C GLN A 310 -11.77 -6.31 23.36
N ASN A 311 -12.97 -5.71 23.40
CA ASN A 311 -13.23 -4.32 23.08
C ASN A 311 -13.48 -3.50 24.35
N ASP A 312 -13.16 -2.20 24.29
CA ASP A 312 -13.46 -1.22 25.34
C ASP A 312 -14.41 -0.11 24.85
N PHE A 313 -15.08 -0.35 23.72
CA PHE A 313 -15.92 0.64 23.04
C PHE A 313 -17.14 -0.02 22.37
N PHE A 314 -18.20 0.77 22.20
CA PHE A 314 -19.34 0.38 21.38
C PHE A 314 -19.05 0.68 19.91
N ASN A 315 -19.31 -0.31 19.06
CA ASN A 315 -19.23 -0.13 17.62
C ASN A 315 -20.44 0.65 17.11
N GLY A 316 -20.20 1.71 16.33
CA GLY A 316 -21.23 2.52 15.71
C GLY A 316 -22.19 1.69 14.85
N ASP A 317 -21.71 0.66 14.14
CA ASP A 317 -22.57 -0.15 13.25
C ASP A 317 -23.64 -0.87 14.07
N ALA A 318 -23.22 -1.43 15.21
CA ALA A 318 -24.12 -2.08 16.15
C ALA A 318 -25.07 -1.06 16.80
N MET A 319 -24.56 0.13 17.17
CA MET A 319 -25.40 1.20 17.73
C MET A 319 -26.46 1.65 16.74
N ASP A 320 -26.08 1.98 15.51
CA ASP A 320 -26.99 2.48 14.48
C ASP A 320 -27.97 1.40 14.04
N THR A 321 -27.53 0.14 13.90
CA THR A 321 -28.45 -0.99 13.63
C THR A 321 -29.49 -1.15 14.74
N GLN A 322 -29.06 -1.11 16.01
CA GLN A 322 -30.00 -1.23 17.13
C GLN A 322 -30.89 0.00 17.27
N TRP A 323 -30.40 1.18 16.89
CA TRP A 323 -31.17 2.41 16.80
C TRP A 323 -32.25 2.28 15.72
N GLU A 324 -31.92 1.88 14.50
CA GLU A 324 -32.91 1.65 13.43
C GLU A 324 -34.00 0.67 13.86
N ILE A 325 -33.64 -0.42 14.53
CA ILE A 325 -34.60 -1.40 15.06
C ILE A 325 -35.49 -0.75 16.13
N LEU A 326 -34.92 0.03 17.05
CA LEU A 326 -35.67 0.74 18.09
C LEU A 326 -36.67 1.75 17.49
N MET A 327 -36.32 2.39 16.37
CA MET A 327 -37.13 3.39 15.67
C MET A 327 -38.20 2.74 14.76
N SER A 328 -38.01 1.47 14.40
CA SER A 328 -39.00 0.68 13.66
C SER A 328 -40.17 0.23 14.56
N ASN A 329 -41.25 -0.26 13.96
CA ASN A 329 -42.41 -0.82 14.69
C ASN A 329 -42.07 -2.03 15.59
N ASN A 330 -40.84 -2.57 15.53
CA ASN A 330 -40.36 -3.69 16.35
C ASN A 330 -39.47 -3.24 17.52
N SER A 331 -39.78 -2.11 18.16
CA SER A 331 -39.02 -1.52 19.26
C SER A 331 -38.75 -2.49 20.44
N ARG A 332 -39.68 -3.41 20.72
CA ARG A 332 -39.56 -4.43 21.79
C ARG A 332 -38.45 -5.46 21.58
N MET A 333 -37.88 -5.55 20.38
CA MET A 333 -36.78 -6.47 20.05
C MET A 333 -35.41 -5.78 20.02
N SER A 334 -35.36 -4.46 20.21
CA SER A 334 -34.11 -3.72 20.19
C SER A 334 -33.29 -3.97 21.47
N ARG A 335 -31.97 -4.11 21.31
CA ARG A 335 -31.01 -4.19 22.42
C ARG A 335 -30.30 -2.87 22.66
N PHE A 336 -30.85 -1.77 22.14
CA PHE A 336 -30.22 -0.46 22.21
C PHE A 336 -29.99 -0.02 23.66
N ASP A 337 -30.92 -0.31 24.57
CA ASP A 337 -30.79 -0.01 26.01
C ASP A 337 -29.65 -0.75 26.72
N GLN A 338 -29.14 -1.84 26.12
CA GLN A 338 -27.97 -2.59 26.61
C GLN A 338 -26.65 -1.98 26.10
N LEU A 339 -26.68 -1.15 25.05
CA LEU A 339 -25.52 -0.46 24.48
C LEU A 339 -25.20 0.84 25.25
N LYS A 340 -25.16 0.74 26.59
CA LYS A 340 -24.82 1.85 27.48
C LYS A 340 -23.67 1.47 28.39
N CYS A 341 -22.79 2.42 28.67
CA CYS A 341 -21.70 2.22 29.61
C CYS A 341 -22.24 1.96 31.03
N ARG A 342 -21.56 1.10 31.79
CA ARG A 342 -21.83 0.91 33.22
C ARG A 342 -20.85 1.72 34.06
N ILE A 343 -21.18 1.97 35.33
CA ILE A 343 -20.27 2.66 36.25
C ILE A 343 -19.05 1.77 36.48
N ALA A 344 -17.84 2.32 36.33
CA ALA A 344 -16.61 1.58 36.59
C ALA A 344 -16.48 1.35 38.10
N ILE A 345 -16.57 0.08 38.53
CA ILE A 345 -16.40 -0.27 39.93
C ILE A 345 -14.91 -0.53 40.18
N ALA A 346 -14.22 0.47 40.71
CA ALA A 346 -12.87 0.27 41.21
C ALA A 346 -12.92 -0.69 42.41
N SER A 347 -12.42 -1.91 42.25
CA SER A 347 -12.12 -2.82 43.37
C SER A 347 -10.90 -2.29 44.14
N SER A 348 -11.08 -1.15 44.80
CA SER A 348 -10.08 -0.58 45.72
C SER A 348 -10.13 -1.32 47.05
N ILE A 349 -9.85 -2.63 47.03
CA ILE A 349 -9.47 -3.35 48.26
C ILE A 349 -8.04 -2.91 48.57
N LYS A 350 -7.88 -1.79 49.28
CA LYS A 350 -6.59 -1.41 49.85
C LYS A 350 -6.22 -2.49 50.88
N PRO A 351 -5.06 -3.19 50.77
CA PRO A 351 -4.60 -4.17 51.76
C PRO A 351 -4.26 -3.54 53.12
N LEU A 352 -4.46 -2.23 53.29
CA LEU A 352 -4.14 -1.48 54.50
C LEU A 352 -4.85 -2.01 55.74
N ASN A 353 -6.09 -2.51 55.61
CA ASN A 353 -6.86 -2.99 56.75
C ASN A 353 -6.35 -4.34 57.30
N PHE A 354 -5.74 -5.18 56.47
CA PHE A 354 -5.22 -6.49 56.93
C PHE A 354 -3.88 -6.34 57.67
N ILE A 355 -3.05 -5.41 57.24
CA ILE A 355 -1.77 -5.08 57.90
C ILE A 355 -2.03 -4.41 59.25
N LEU A 356 -3.01 -3.51 59.34
CA LEU A 356 -3.38 -2.87 60.61
C LEU A 356 -3.91 -3.90 61.63
N LEU A 357 -4.70 -4.87 61.18
CA LEU A 357 -5.22 -5.93 62.05
C LEU A 357 -4.09 -6.84 62.57
N LEU A 358 -3.14 -7.22 61.72
CA LEU A 358 -1.95 -7.99 62.12
C LEU A 358 -1.05 -7.22 63.10
N LEU A 359 -0.89 -5.91 62.91
CA LEU A 359 -0.16 -5.04 63.84
C LEU A 359 -0.88 -4.92 65.19
N THR A 360 -2.21 -4.81 65.22
CA THR A 360 -2.96 -4.79 66.49
C THR A 360 -2.91 -6.13 67.23
N VAL A 361 -2.94 -7.25 66.50
CA VAL A 361 -2.87 -8.60 67.11
C VAL A 361 -1.46 -8.88 67.65
N SER A 362 -0.42 -8.48 66.93
CA SER A 362 0.96 -8.60 67.41
C SER A 362 1.26 -7.68 68.59
N PHE A 363 0.74 -6.46 68.60
CA PHE A 363 0.85 -5.54 69.74
C PHE A 363 0.08 -6.06 70.97
N ALA A 364 -1.11 -6.62 70.78
CA ALA A 364 -1.88 -7.26 71.86
C ALA A 364 -1.16 -8.48 72.46
N MET A 365 -0.45 -9.27 71.63
CA MET A 365 0.37 -10.39 72.12
C MET A 365 1.66 -9.94 72.83
N LEU A 366 2.18 -8.75 72.52
CA LEU A 366 3.34 -8.16 73.21
C LEU A 366 3.00 -7.55 74.57
N ILE A 367 1.77 -7.04 74.77
CA ILE A 367 1.31 -6.50 76.06
C ILE A 367 0.97 -7.62 77.07
N ASN A 368 0.65 -8.83 76.58
CA ASN A 368 0.26 -9.98 77.41
C ASN A 368 1.45 -10.90 77.80
N ARG A 369 2.68 -10.41 77.67
CA ARG A 369 3.93 -10.99 78.20
C ARG A 369 4.56 -9.98 79.14
#